data_AF-A0A918TH90-F1
#
_entry.id   AF-A0A918TH90-F1
#
_cell.length_a   1.000
_cell.length_b   1.000
_cell.length_c   1.000
_cell.angle_alpha   90.00
_cell.angle_beta   90.00
_cell.angle_gamma   90.00
#
_symmetry.space_group_name_H-M   'P 1'
#
loop_
_entity.id
_entity.type
_entity.pdbx_description
1 polymer ?
#
loop_
_entity_poly.entity_id
_entity_poly.type
_entity_poly.pdbx_seq_one_letter_code
_entity_poly.pdbx_strand_id
1 'polypeptide(L)'
;MAGGQLYSDAAKAVARFTGHPIVFLMAIGSIVVWLISGPIFGFSDTWQLVINTGTTIITFLMVFLIQNTQNRDTMAIQLKLDELIRATEGAHISLLDLEELSEEKLAQFRDQYEAMAAKAREMLAQGKPDTGIPDALLDAMPGDLRRPNAD
;
A
#
# COMPACT_ATOMS: atom_id res chain seq x y z
N MET A 1 20.63 -0.28 -21.49
CA MET A 1 20.59 0.59 -20.28
C MET A 1 19.88 1.93 -20.51
N ALA A 2 19.90 2.53 -21.71
CA ALA A 2 19.22 3.80 -22.00
C ALA A 2 17.67 3.78 -21.95
N GLY A 3 17.03 2.63 -22.23
CA GLY A 3 15.55 2.54 -22.27
C GLY A 3 14.86 2.61 -20.91
N GLY A 4 15.48 2.08 -19.84
CA GLY A 4 14.91 2.09 -18.49
C GLY A 4 14.93 3.47 -17.82
N GLN A 5 15.94 4.28 -18.15
CA GLN A 5 16.04 5.67 -17.67
C GLN A 5 14.99 6.56 -18.33
N LEU A 6 14.80 6.45 -19.66
CA LEU A 6 13.78 7.22 -20.38
C LEU A 6 12.35 6.91 -19.90
N TYR A 7 12.03 5.64 -19.66
CA TYR A 7 10.75 5.23 -19.08
C TYR A 7 10.56 5.79 -17.68
N SER A 8 11.57 5.68 -16.81
CA SER A 8 11.51 6.14 -15.43
C SER A 8 11.33 7.66 -15.34
N ASP A 9 12.00 8.41 -16.21
CA ASP A 9 11.91 9.87 -16.25
C ASP A 9 10.58 10.35 -16.84
N ALA A 10 10.10 9.70 -17.90
CA ALA A 10 8.76 9.95 -18.45
C ALA A 10 7.67 9.62 -17.43
N ALA A 11 7.75 8.48 -16.74
CA ALA A 11 6.80 8.09 -15.71
C ALA A 11 6.81 9.07 -14.52
N LYS A 12 7.98 9.55 -14.07
CA LYS A 12 8.09 10.58 -13.03
C LYS A 12 7.53 11.92 -13.49
N ALA A 13 7.79 12.34 -14.73
CA ALA A 13 7.27 13.59 -15.29
C ALA A 13 5.74 13.55 -15.41
N VAL A 14 5.19 12.44 -15.92
CA VAL A 14 3.75 12.21 -16.03
C VAL A 14 3.10 12.18 -14.64
N ALA A 15 3.66 11.45 -13.67
CA ALA A 15 3.12 11.39 -12.30
C ALA A 15 3.14 12.76 -11.61
N ARG A 16 4.18 13.57 -11.82
CA ARG A 16 4.29 14.92 -11.26
C ARG A 16 3.33 15.91 -11.91
N PHE A 17 3.03 15.72 -13.20
CA PHE A 17 2.07 16.49 -13.97
C PHE A 17 0.63 16.11 -13.58
N THR A 18 0.28 14.82 -13.58
CA THR A 18 -1.07 14.35 -13.20
C THR A 18 -1.42 14.62 -11.74
N GLY A 19 -0.43 14.74 -10.86
CA GLY A 19 -0.62 15.13 -9.45
C GLY A 19 -0.83 16.63 -9.20
N HIS A 20 -0.70 17.51 -10.21
CA HIS A 20 -0.90 18.94 -10.01
C HIS A 20 -2.41 19.31 -10.04
N PRO A 21 -2.92 20.10 -9.06
CA PRO A 21 -4.31 20.56 -9.04
C PRO A 21 -4.75 21.29 -10.32
N ILE A 22 -3.80 21.96 -10.98
CA ILE A 22 -4.02 22.66 -12.25
C ILE A 22 -4.35 21.69 -13.38
N VAL A 23 -3.78 20.48 -13.39
CA VAL A 23 -4.06 19.47 -14.42
C VAL A 23 -5.46 18.89 -14.27
N PHE A 24 -5.95 18.74 -13.04
CA PHE A 24 -7.35 18.39 -12.78
C PHE A 24 -8.32 19.47 -13.28
N LEU A 25 -8.01 20.75 -13.03
CA LEU A 25 -8.78 21.87 -13.58
C LEU A 25 -8.76 21.92 -15.11
N MET A 26 -7.62 21.63 -15.75
CA MET A 26 -7.53 21.52 -17.21
C MET A 26 -8.34 20.34 -17.75
N ALA A 27 -8.34 19.19 -17.05
CA ALA A 27 -9.16 18.04 -17.44
C ALA A 27 -10.66 18.39 -17.40
N ILE A 28 -11.13 19.04 -16.33
CA ILE A 28 -12.52 19.54 -16.25
C ILE A 28 -12.80 20.53 -17.39
N GLY A 29 -11.89 21.48 -17.63
CA GLY A 29 -12.02 22.44 -18.72
C GLY A 29 -12.15 21.77 -20.09
N SER A 30 -11.37 20.72 -20.35
CA SER A 30 -11.44 19.97 -21.60
C SER A 30 -12.78 19.23 -21.78
N ILE A 31 -13.39 18.72 -20.71
CA ILE A 31 -14.74 18.12 -20.74
C ILE A 31 -15.78 19.19 -21.06
N VAL A 32 -15.68 20.39 -20.48
CA VAL A 32 -16.60 21.51 -20.74
C VAL A 32 -16.50 21.95 -22.20
N VAL A 33 -15.29 22.09 -22.75
CA VAL A 33 -15.07 22.43 -24.17
C VAL A 33 -15.67 21.36 -25.08
N TRP A 34 -15.49 20.09 -24.75
CA TRP A 34 -16.11 18.99 -25.51
C TRP A 34 -17.64 19.03 -25.43
N LEU A 35 -18.23 19.35 -24.28
CA LEU A 35 -19.68 19.47 -24.12
C LEU A 35 -20.26 20.61 -24.97
N ILE A 36 -19.58 21.77 -24.98
CA ILE A 36 -19.99 22.95 -25.76
C ILE A 36 -19.86 22.70 -27.27
N SER A 37 -18.93 21.84 -27.70
CA SER A 37 -18.83 21.46 -29.11
C SER A 37 -19.97 20.54 -29.57
N GLY A 38 -20.63 19.83 -28.66
CA GLY A 38 -21.74 18.91 -28.96
C GLY A 38 -22.86 19.52 -29.81
N PRO A 39 -23.45 20.67 -29.42
CA PRO A 39 -24.46 21.37 -30.21
C PRO A 39 -23.99 21.80 -31.61
N ILE A 40 -22.71 22.15 -31.77
CA ILE A 40 -22.12 22.55 -33.07
C ILE A 40 -22.07 21.35 -34.02
N PHE A 41 -21.76 20.15 -33.49
CA PHE A 41 -21.66 18.91 -34.24
C PHE A 41 -22.96 18.07 -34.22
N GLY A 42 -24.07 18.62 -33.73
CA GLY A 42 -25.36 17.94 -33.66
C GLY A 42 -25.34 16.64 -32.85
N PHE A 43 -24.44 16.53 -31.85
CA PHE A 43 -24.23 15.31 -31.06
C PHE A 43 -23.96 14.06 -31.91
N SER A 44 -23.22 14.22 -33.01
CA SER A 44 -22.91 13.14 -33.97
C SER A 44 -22.18 11.94 -33.34
N ASP A 45 -22.26 10.79 -34.03
CA ASP A 45 -21.55 9.57 -33.65
C ASP A 45 -20.03 9.79 -33.55
N THR A 46 -19.46 10.62 -34.43
CA THR A 46 -18.03 10.98 -34.37
C THR A 46 -17.69 11.78 -33.11
N TRP A 47 -18.57 12.70 -32.68
CA TRP A 47 -18.37 13.48 -31.46
C TRP A 47 -18.38 12.61 -30.20
N GLN A 48 -19.25 11.60 -30.14
CA GLN A 48 -19.28 10.59 -29.07
C GLN A 48 -18.09 9.63 -29.15
N LEU A 49 -17.70 9.21 -30.35
CA LEU A 49 -16.57 8.30 -30.56
C LEU A 49 -15.27 8.91 -30.02
N VAL A 50 -15.02 10.19 -30.28
CA VAL A 50 -13.79 10.87 -29.85
C VAL A 50 -13.62 10.82 -28.32
N ILE A 51 -14.67 11.11 -27.54
CA ILE A 51 -14.55 11.08 -26.07
C ILE A 51 -14.43 9.66 -25.54
N ASN A 52 -15.17 8.72 -26.12
CA ASN A 52 -15.17 7.33 -25.67
C ASN A 52 -13.83 6.67 -25.96
N THR A 53 -13.30 6.82 -27.17
CA THR A 53 -12.00 6.27 -27.55
C THR A 53 -10.87 6.97 -26.80
N GLY A 54 -10.91 8.30 -26.67
CA GLY A 54 -9.89 9.06 -25.95
C GLY A 54 -9.81 8.69 -24.47
N THR A 55 -10.95 8.65 -23.79
CA THR A 55 -11.02 8.30 -22.37
C THR A 55 -10.60 6.86 -22.13
N THR A 56 -10.93 5.93 -23.04
CA THR A 56 -10.49 4.53 -22.93
C THR A 56 -8.97 4.41 -23.00
N ILE A 57 -8.31 5.10 -23.94
CA ILE A 57 -6.85 5.11 -24.04
C ILE A 57 -6.23 5.70 -22.77
N ILE A 58 -6.72 6.86 -22.31
CA ILE A 58 -6.21 7.51 -21.10
C ILE A 58 -6.38 6.60 -19.89
N THR A 59 -7.55 5.95 -19.75
CA THR A 59 -7.83 5.04 -18.63
C THR A 59 -6.90 3.83 -18.68
N PHE A 60 -6.69 3.24 -19.86
CA PHE A 60 -5.76 2.13 -20.02
C PHE A 60 -4.33 2.51 -19.62
N LEU A 61 -3.86 3.69 -20.05
CA LEU A 61 -2.55 4.22 -19.62
C LEU A 61 -2.51 4.52 -18.12
N MET A 62 -3.60 5.04 -17.55
CA MET A 62 -3.72 5.35 -16.13
C MET A 62 -3.61 4.09 -15.28
N VAL A 63 -4.17 2.96 -15.71
CA VAL A 63 -4.01 1.67 -15.02
C VAL A 63 -2.53 1.31 -14.89
N PHE A 64 -1.72 1.41 -15.95
CA PHE A 64 -0.27 1.15 -15.87
C PHE A 64 0.47 2.16 -14.99
N LEU A 65 0.10 3.44 -15.06
CA LEU A 65 0.71 4.48 -14.23
C LEU A 65 0.41 4.28 -12.74
N ILE A 66 -0.84 3.95 -12.43
CA ILE A 66 -1.28 3.61 -11.07
C ILE A 66 -0.53 2.37 -10.59
N GLN A 67 -0.48 1.29 -11.39
CA GLN A 67 0.26 0.08 -11.04
C GLN A 67 1.74 0.36 -10.80
N ASN A 68 2.40 1.16 -11.64
CA ASN A 68 3.81 1.52 -11.46
C ASN A 68 4.04 2.35 -10.18
N THR A 69 3.14 3.29 -9.88
CA THR A 69 3.22 4.10 -8.66
C THR A 69 2.95 3.25 -7.42
N GLN A 70 1.89 2.44 -7.45
CA GLN A 70 1.54 1.50 -6.39
C GLN A 70 2.63 0.48 -6.12
N ASN A 71 3.24 -0.11 -7.16
CA ASN A 71 4.32 -1.07 -7.00
C ASN A 71 5.53 -0.46 -6.26
N ARG A 72 5.90 0.77 -6.63
CA ARG A 72 6.99 1.49 -5.95
C ARG A 72 6.63 1.83 -4.51
N ASP A 73 5.40 2.26 -4.26
CA ASP A 73 4.95 2.64 -2.92
C ASP A 73 4.84 1.42 -1.99
N THR A 74 4.39 0.26 -2.50
CA THR A 74 4.39 -1.03 -1.78
C THR A 74 5.81 -1.43 -1.37
N MET A 75 6.77 -1.40 -2.30
CA MET A 75 8.17 -1.72 -1.99
C MET A 75 8.76 -0.77 -0.93
N ALA A 76 8.41 0.52 -0.97
CA ALA A 76 8.86 1.47 0.04
C ALA A 76 8.23 1.21 1.42
N ILE A 77 7.00 0.68 1.47
CA ILE A 77 6.35 0.26 2.72
C ILE A 77 7.06 -0.98 3.29
N GLN A 78 7.32 -2.00 2.47
CA GLN A 78 8.04 -3.21 2.87
C GLN A 78 9.40 -2.89 3.47
N LEU A 79 10.22 -2.08 2.79
CA LEU A 79 11.54 -1.68 3.29
C LEU A 79 11.47 -0.94 4.64
N LYS A 80 10.44 -0.12 4.85
CA LYS A 80 10.25 0.57 6.14
C LYS A 80 9.84 -0.41 7.24
N LEU A 81 9.01 -1.41 6.94
CA LEU A 81 8.63 -2.46 7.88
C LEU A 81 9.83 -3.32 8.25
N ASP A 82 10.66 -3.69 7.28
CA ASP A 82 11.90 -4.43 7.52
C ASP A 82 12.85 -3.66 8.45
N GLU A 83 12.99 -2.35 8.26
CA GLU A 83 13.79 -1.51 9.15
C GLU A 83 13.22 -1.50 10.58
N LEU A 84 11.89 -1.42 10.73
CA LEU A 84 11.23 -1.48 12.04
C LEU A 84 11.41 -2.84 12.72
N ILE A 85 11.28 -3.95 11.98
CA ILE A 85 11.53 -5.31 12.49
C ILE A 85 12.99 -5.42 12.94
N ARG A 86 13.93 -4.95 12.12
CA ARG A 86 15.36 -4.97 12.44
C ARG A 86 15.70 -4.13 13.68
N ALA A 87 15.04 -2.99 13.86
CA ALA A 87 15.29 -2.09 14.98
C ALA A 87 14.56 -2.50 16.28
N THR A 88 13.64 -3.47 16.22
CA THR A 88 12.86 -3.92 17.39
C THR A 88 13.57 -5.06 18.12
N GLU A 89 13.94 -4.85 19.39
CA GLU A 89 14.51 -5.90 20.23
C GLU A 89 13.53 -7.07 20.43
N GLY A 90 13.99 -8.30 20.19
CA GLY A 90 13.18 -9.52 20.30
C GLY A 90 12.30 -9.85 19.08
N ALA A 91 12.35 -9.05 18.01
CA ALA A 91 11.68 -9.39 16.76
C ALA A 91 12.38 -10.54 16.02
N HIS A 92 11.58 -11.38 15.35
CA HIS A 92 12.11 -12.52 14.60
C HIS A 92 12.66 -12.04 13.24
N ILE A 93 13.98 -11.84 13.15
CA ILE A 93 14.68 -11.41 11.92
C ILE A 93 14.42 -12.35 10.73
N SER A 94 14.04 -13.60 10.99
CA SER A 94 13.64 -14.57 9.95
C SER A 94 12.39 -14.17 9.16
N LEU A 95 11.67 -13.12 9.57
CA LEU A 95 10.50 -12.57 8.86
C LEU A 95 10.83 -11.36 7.97
N LEU A 96 12.10 -11.00 7.85
CA LEU A 96 12.52 -10.00 6.89
C LEU A 96 12.39 -10.60 5.48
N ASP A 97 11.90 -9.82 4.52
CA ASP A 97 11.74 -10.25 3.11
C ASP A 97 10.74 -11.42 2.92
N LEU A 98 9.62 -11.42 3.67
CA LEU A 98 8.59 -12.46 3.57
C LEU A 98 7.91 -12.51 2.18
N GLU A 99 7.83 -11.38 1.48
CA GLU A 99 7.17 -11.26 0.18
C GLU A 99 7.89 -11.98 -0.97
N GLU A 100 9.20 -12.20 -0.84
CA GLU A 100 10.02 -12.90 -1.84
C GLU A 100 10.08 -14.41 -1.58
N LEU A 101 9.49 -14.90 -0.47
CA LEU A 101 9.48 -16.31 -0.15
C LEU A 101 8.55 -17.10 -1.09
N SER A 102 8.93 -18.35 -1.34
CA SER A 102 8.05 -19.29 -2.03
C SER A 102 6.78 -19.54 -1.22
N GLU A 103 5.66 -19.83 -1.91
CA GLU A 103 4.37 -20.13 -1.26
C GLU A 103 4.49 -21.22 -0.19
N GLU A 104 5.30 -22.26 -0.44
CA GLU A 104 5.55 -23.34 0.51
C GLU A 104 6.21 -22.84 1.81
N LYS A 105 7.21 -21.95 1.70
CA LYS A 105 7.88 -21.37 2.88
C LYS A 105 6.96 -20.40 3.61
N LEU A 106 6.18 -19.60 2.89
CA LEU A 106 5.22 -18.69 3.48
C LEU A 106 4.13 -19.46 4.26
N ALA A 107 3.68 -20.59 3.73
CA ALA A 107 2.76 -21.50 4.43
C ALA A 107 3.38 -22.07 5.71
N GLN A 108 4.64 -22.50 5.68
CA GLN A 108 5.35 -22.97 6.87
C GLN A 108 5.43 -21.90 7.98
N PHE A 109 5.73 -20.65 7.62
CA PHE A 109 5.71 -19.54 8.59
C PHE A 109 4.30 -19.32 9.16
N ARG A 110 3.28 -19.29 8.30
CA ARG A 110 1.89 -19.15 8.73
C ARG A 110 1.49 -20.25 9.72
N ASP A 111 1.80 -21.50 9.43
CA ASP A 111 1.48 -22.64 10.31
C ASP A 111 2.17 -22.52 11.68
N GLN A 112 3.43 -22.06 11.70
CA GLN A 112 4.15 -21.80 12.96
C GLN A 112 3.46 -20.70 13.78
N TYR A 113 3.05 -19.60 13.15
CA TYR A 113 2.33 -18.52 13.83
C TYR A 113 0.95 -18.95 14.32
N GLU A 114 0.21 -19.74 13.54
CA GLU A 114 -1.07 -20.29 13.97
C GLU A 114 -0.91 -21.22 15.18
N ALA A 115 0.15 -22.04 15.20
CA ALA A 115 0.48 -22.89 16.34
C ALA A 115 0.90 -22.08 17.58
N MET A 116 1.68 -21.02 17.41
CA MET A 116 2.05 -20.11 18.50
C MET A 116 0.81 -19.39 19.07
N ALA A 117 -0.05 -18.88 18.21
CA ALA A 117 -1.30 -18.22 18.61
C ALA A 117 -2.26 -19.21 19.29
N ALA A 118 -2.33 -20.46 18.84
CA ALA A 118 -3.13 -21.50 19.50
C ALA A 118 -2.63 -21.77 20.92
N LYS A 119 -1.32 -21.92 21.11
CA LYS A 119 -0.69 -22.08 22.43
C LYS A 119 -0.94 -20.87 23.33
N ALA A 120 -0.80 -19.66 22.81
CA ALA A 120 -1.09 -18.43 23.57
C ALA A 120 -2.55 -18.38 24.04
N ARG A 121 -3.51 -18.72 23.16
CA ARG A 121 -4.93 -18.83 23.51
C ARG A 121 -5.21 -19.89 24.58
N GLU A 122 -4.54 -21.04 24.53
CA GLU A 122 -4.64 -22.07 25.58
C GLU A 122 -4.07 -21.59 26.92
N MET A 123 -2.93 -20.88 26.90
CA MET A 123 -2.33 -20.30 28.10
C MET A 123 -3.21 -19.23 28.73
N LEU A 124 -3.83 -18.37 27.91
CA LEU A 124 -4.86 -17.42 28.32
C LEU A 124 -6.07 -18.10 28.96
N ALA A 125 -6.57 -19.19 28.36
CA ALA A 125 -7.67 -19.98 28.93
C ALA A 125 -7.31 -20.62 30.28
N GLN A 126 -6.01 -20.82 30.54
CA GLN A 126 -5.47 -21.30 31.82
C GLN A 126 -5.13 -20.15 32.80
N GLY A 127 -5.44 -18.90 32.47
CA GLY A 127 -5.23 -17.72 33.33
C GLY A 127 -3.79 -17.18 33.35
N LYS A 128 -2.95 -17.54 32.37
CA LYS A 128 -1.58 -17.00 32.22
C LYS A 128 -1.57 -15.77 31.30
N PRO A 129 -0.61 -14.85 31.44
CA PRO A 129 -0.56 -13.62 30.63
C PRO A 129 -0.22 -13.91 29.17
N ASP A 130 -0.82 -13.12 28.27
CA ASP A 130 -0.68 -13.22 26.80
C ASP A 130 0.51 -12.43 26.24
N THR A 131 1.13 -11.58 27.06
CA THR A 131 2.23 -10.73 26.63
C THR A 131 3.56 -11.39 26.94
N GLY A 132 4.44 -11.51 25.96
CA GLY A 132 5.80 -12.07 26.08
C GLY A 132 6.76 -11.28 26.98
N ILE A 133 6.25 -10.36 27.81
CA ILE A 133 6.96 -9.74 28.92
C ILE A 133 6.65 -10.60 30.14
N PRO A 134 7.66 -11.24 30.77
CA PRO A 134 7.42 -11.98 32.01
C PRO A 134 6.70 -11.08 33.02
N ASP A 135 5.64 -11.56 33.67
CA ASP A 135 4.97 -10.81 34.76
C ASP A 135 5.97 -10.32 35.81
N ALA A 136 7.06 -11.08 36.01
CA ALA A 136 8.17 -10.71 36.88
C ALA A 136 8.79 -9.34 36.52
N LEU A 137 8.75 -8.94 35.25
CA LEU A 137 9.20 -7.64 34.77
C LEU A 137 8.14 -6.55 35.04
N LEU A 138 6.85 -6.87 34.92
CA LEU A 138 5.73 -5.98 35.28
C LEU A 138 5.64 -5.73 36.80
N ASP A 139 6.01 -6.73 37.61
CA ASP A 139 6.10 -6.63 39.07
C ASP A 139 7.38 -5.92 39.54
N ALA A 140 8.43 -5.92 38.71
CA ALA A 140 9.65 -5.16 38.93
C ALA A 140 9.55 -3.71 38.44
N MET A 141 8.49 -3.33 37.71
CA MET A 141 8.26 -1.94 37.33
C MET A 141 7.83 -1.12 38.55
N PRO A 142 8.40 0.08 38.75
CA PRO A 142 7.92 0.99 39.79
C PRO A 142 6.44 1.29 39.58
N GLY A 143 5.69 1.42 40.68
CA GLY A 143 4.23 1.44 40.70
C GLY A 143 3.57 2.62 39.96
N ASP A 144 4.36 3.59 39.49
CA ASP A 144 3.94 4.72 38.66
C ASP A 144 3.77 4.37 37.17
N LEU A 145 4.38 3.28 36.70
CA LEU A 145 4.27 2.78 35.32
C LEU A 145 3.26 1.63 35.16
N ARG A 146 2.67 1.16 36.26
CA ARG A 146 1.62 0.15 36.28
C ARG A 146 0.31 0.80 35.81
N ARG A 147 0.10 0.84 34.49
CA ARG A 147 -0.98 1.59 33.81
C ARG A 147 -2.32 1.51 34.55
N PRO A 148 -2.86 2.63 35.07
CA PRO A 148 -4.26 2.77 35.41
C PRO A 148 -4.99 3.48 34.27
N ASN A 149 -5.75 2.73 33.47
CA ASN A 149 -7.05 3.12 32.90
C ASN A 149 -7.46 2.12 31.81
N ALA A 150 -8.35 1.22 32.20
CA ALA A 150 -9.34 0.63 31.31
C ALA A 150 -10.70 0.87 31.98
N ASP A 151 -11.19 2.10 31.81
CA ASP A 151 -12.61 2.48 31.98
C ASP A 151 -13.14 2.85 30.59
#